data_AF-A0A6J1S1G5-F1
#
_entry.id   AF-A0A6J1S1G5-F1
#
_cell.length_a   1.000
_cell.length_b   1.000
_cell.length_c   1.000
_cell.angle_alpha   90.00
_cell.angle_beta   90.00
_cell.angle_gamma   90.00
#
_symmetry.space_group_name_H-M   'P 1'
#
loop_
_entity.id
_entity.type
_entity.pdbx_description
1 polymer ?
#
loop_
_entity_poly.entity_id
_entity_poly.type
_entity_poly.pdbx_seq_one_letter_code
_entity_poly.pdbx_strand_id
1 'polypeptide(L)'
;MRTAVSLTRALPSPALSAVAAVLALLALLQAADAKVYGRCELASALKSKGIASKDIATWVCIGEKLSSIDTDTATDPDDDVDGTVYHGVFLISDKWWCDRGKAGCGVTCAQMKKTLESNIDCAKKVFSETKRSKKNGFKAWGAYEDCLEPESYVRGCAGLEEEDEDITVWQRSGFKGAGSGSAPSDGAADE
;
A
#
# COMPACT_ATOMS: atom_id res chain seq x y z
N MET A 1 49.01 -51.88 -10.06
CA MET A 1 49.51 -50.70 -9.32
C MET A 1 48.41 -49.66 -9.34
N ARG A 2 47.86 -49.26 -8.19
CA ARG A 2 46.77 -48.26 -8.09
C ARG A 2 47.38 -46.89 -7.82
N THR A 3 47.19 -45.94 -8.73
CA THR A 3 47.61 -44.54 -8.54
C THR A 3 46.60 -43.82 -7.67
N ALA A 4 47.03 -43.37 -6.49
CA ALA A 4 46.24 -42.47 -5.65
C ALA A 4 46.32 -41.05 -6.23
N VAL A 5 45.17 -40.44 -6.55
CA VAL A 5 45.10 -39.02 -6.88
C VAL A 5 44.92 -38.26 -5.56
N SER A 6 45.96 -37.57 -5.12
CA SER A 6 45.88 -36.66 -3.97
C SER A 6 45.16 -35.38 -4.39
N LEU A 7 43.90 -35.21 -3.96
CA LEU A 7 43.24 -33.92 -4.01
C LEU A 7 43.81 -33.01 -2.92
N THR A 8 44.70 -32.10 -3.30
CA THR A 8 45.10 -30.99 -2.43
C THR A 8 43.98 -29.96 -2.40
N ARG A 9 43.26 -29.89 -1.28
CA ARG A 9 42.26 -28.85 -1.04
C ARG A 9 42.99 -27.54 -0.75
N ALA A 10 43.09 -26.67 -1.76
CA ALA A 10 43.63 -25.32 -1.58
C ALA A 10 42.73 -24.53 -0.62
N LEU A 11 43.29 -23.98 0.46
CA LEU A 11 42.54 -23.07 1.32
C LEU A 11 42.34 -21.73 0.59
N PRO A 12 41.12 -21.16 0.62
CA PRO A 12 40.89 -19.85 0.03
C PRO A 12 41.79 -18.81 0.69
N SER A 13 42.32 -17.88 -0.11
CA SER A 13 43.12 -16.78 0.41
C SER A 13 42.31 -15.97 1.45
N PRO A 14 42.93 -15.42 2.49
CA PRO A 14 42.22 -14.69 3.55
C PRO A 14 41.36 -13.53 3.00
N ALA A 15 41.79 -12.91 1.89
CA ALA A 15 41.03 -11.90 1.18
C ALA A 15 39.72 -12.46 0.54
N LEU A 16 39.74 -13.66 -0.03
CA LEU A 16 38.55 -14.30 -0.61
C LEU A 16 37.55 -14.69 0.48
N SER A 17 38.02 -15.20 1.62
CA SER A 17 37.16 -15.47 2.78
C SER A 17 36.55 -14.19 3.36
N ALA A 18 37.30 -13.09 3.44
CA ALA A 18 36.78 -11.82 3.91
C ALA A 18 35.71 -11.24 2.97
N VAL A 19 35.94 -11.28 1.65
CA VAL A 19 34.94 -10.83 0.65
C VAL A 19 33.67 -11.68 0.73
N ALA A 20 33.80 -13.01 0.82
CA ALA A 20 32.65 -13.90 0.95
C ALA A 20 31.86 -13.62 2.25
N ALA A 21 32.55 -13.36 3.37
CA ALA A 21 31.91 -13.00 4.64
C ALA A 21 31.19 -11.65 4.58
N VAL A 22 31.78 -10.64 3.93
CA VAL A 22 31.14 -9.33 3.73
C VAL A 22 29.92 -9.44 2.83
N LEU A 23 29.99 -10.20 1.74
CA LEU A 23 28.84 -10.46 0.87
C LEU A 23 27.73 -11.23 1.60
N ALA A 24 28.09 -12.21 2.44
CA ALA A 24 27.12 -12.92 3.27
C ALA A 24 26.47 -12.01 4.32
N LEU A 25 27.24 -11.13 4.98
CA LEU A 25 26.72 -10.14 5.92
C LEU A 25 25.78 -9.14 5.22
N LEU A 26 26.17 -8.60 4.06
CA LEU A 26 25.33 -7.71 3.26
C LEU A 26 24.03 -8.40 2.77
N ALA A 27 24.08 -9.70 2.47
CA ALA A 27 22.89 -10.48 2.14
C ALA A 27 21.97 -10.70 3.36
N LEU A 28 22.54 -10.88 4.56
CA LEU A 28 21.77 -11.01 5.82
C LEU A 28 21.09 -9.69 6.23
N LEU A 29 21.68 -8.54 5.90
CA LEU A 29 21.10 -7.21 6.11
C LEU A 29 19.81 -6.95 5.29
N GLN A 30 19.42 -7.84 4.36
CA GLN A 30 18.16 -7.75 3.63
C GLN A 30 16.99 -8.52 4.25
N ALA A 31 17.16 -9.05 5.47
CA ALA A 31 16.04 -9.54 6.26
C ALA A 31 15.16 -8.32 6.61
N ALA A 32 14.07 -8.16 5.84
CA ALA A 32 13.08 -7.14 6.14
C ALA A 32 12.36 -7.55 7.42
N ASP A 33 12.49 -6.76 8.47
CA ASP A 33 11.75 -6.96 9.71
C ASP A 33 10.25 -6.82 9.44
N ALA A 34 9.48 -7.79 9.93
CA ALA A 34 8.04 -7.67 10.08
C ALA A 34 7.74 -6.41 10.90
N LYS A 35 6.92 -5.51 10.35
CA LYS A 35 6.57 -4.25 11.03
C LYS A 35 5.07 -4.01 10.99
N VAL A 36 4.54 -3.69 12.17
CA VAL A 36 3.21 -3.09 12.37
C VAL A 36 3.36 -1.57 12.27
N TYR A 37 2.65 -0.95 11.34
CA TYR A 37 2.69 0.49 11.12
C TYR A 37 1.50 1.20 11.77
N GLY A 38 1.66 2.47 12.11
CA GLY A 38 0.54 3.30 12.54
C GLY A 38 -0.34 3.78 11.38
N ARG A 39 -1.60 4.12 11.69
CA ARG A 39 -2.57 4.70 10.73
C ARG A 39 -2.03 5.88 9.92
N CYS A 40 -1.31 6.81 10.58
CA CYS A 40 -0.74 7.97 9.90
C CYS A 40 0.53 7.66 9.10
N GLU A 41 1.29 6.62 9.47
CA GLU A 41 2.40 6.13 8.64
C GLU A 41 1.84 5.55 7.34
N LEU A 42 0.79 4.72 7.41
CA LEU A 42 0.10 4.21 6.22
C LEU A 42 -0.50 5.34 5.39
N ALA A 43 -1.18 6.30 6.01
CA ALA A 43 -1.76 7.43 5.29
C ALA A 43 -0.70 8.26 4.54
N SER A 44 0.43 8.53 5.19
CA SER A 44 1.55 9.26 4.58
C SER A 44 2.18 8.48 3.42
N ALA A 45 2.38 7.17 3.59
CA ALA A 45 2.88 6.28 2.54
C ALA A 45 1.91 6.19 1.34
N LEU A 46 0.60 6.15 1.59
CA LEU A 46 -0.41 6.20 0.53
C LEU A 46 -0.36 7.52 -0.24
N LYS A 47 -0.27 8.66 0.47
CA LYS A 47 -0.11 9.98 -0.15
C LYS A 47 1.15 10.05 -1.00
N SER A 48 2.30 9.59 -0.49
CA SER A 48 3.57 9.58 -1.22
C SER A 48 3.54 8.67 -2.46
N LYS A 49 2.73 7.61 -2.43
CA LYS A 49 2.45 6.73 -3.57
C LYS A 49 1.37 7.27 -4.53
N GLY A 50 0.90 8.50 -4.34
CA GLY A 50 -0.03 9.19 -5.23
C GLY A 50 -1.47 8.69 -5.15
N ILE A 51 -1.88 8.11 -4.01
CA ILE A 51 -3.29 7.86 -3.74
C ILE A 51 -3.99 9.21 -3.52
N ALA A 52 -5.15 9.41 -4.15
CA ALA A 52 -5.93 10.64 -4.00
C ALA A 52 -6.35 10.84 -2.55
N SER A 53 -6.23 12.07 -2.02
CA SER A 53 -6.51 12.39 -0.61
C SER A 53 -7.87 11.85 -0.14
N LYS A 54 -8.91 12.01 -0.95
CA LYS A 54 -10.28 11.51 -0.68
C LYS A 54 -10.38 9.99 -0.48
N ASP A 55 -9.44 9.22 -1.04
CA ASP A 55 -9.45 7.76 -0.99
C ASP A 55 -8.56 7.22 0.17
N ILE A 56 -7.66 8.04 0.71
CA ILE A 56 -6.66 7.61 1.72
C ILE A 56 -7.34 7.07 2.98
N ALA A 57 -8.37 7.74 3.48
CA ALA A 57 -9.09 7.31 4.68
C ALA A 57 -9.65 5.88 4.51
N THR A 58 -10.28 5.59 3.38
CA THR A 58 -10.79 4.25 3.05
C THR A 58 -9.67 3.21 3.03
N TRP A 59 -8.54 3.53 2.40
CA TRP A 59 -7.39 2.63 2.38
C TRP A 59 -6.84 2.33 3.78
N VAL A 60 -6.75 3.35 4.65
CA VAL A 60 -6.30 3.17 6.03
C VAL A 60 -7.27 2.29 6.81
N CYS A 61 -8.58 2.53 6.69
CA CYS A 61 -9.61 1.69 7.30
C CYS A 61 -9.49 0.21 6.89
N ILE A 62 -9.33 -0.05 5.59
CA ILE A 62 -9.19 -1.42 5.06
C ILE A 62 -7.92 -2.08 5.62
N GLY A 63 -6.77 -1.40 5.56
CA GLY A 63 -5.51 -1.95 6.08
C GLY A 63 -5.59 -2.26 7.57
N GLU A 64 -6.20 -1.38 8.36
CA GLU A 64 -6.35 -1.56 9.81
C GLU A 64 -7.30 -2.71 10.15
N LYS A 65 -8.46 -2.80 9.48
CA LYS A 65 -9.42 -3.90 9.72
C LYS A 65 -8.91 -5.27 9.30
N LEU A 66 -8.12 -5.35 8.23
CA LEU A 66 -7.67 -6.63 7.69
C LEU A 66 -6.43 -7.20 8.40
N SER A 67 -5.52 -6.34 8.85
CA SER A 67 -4.21 -6.79 9.36
C SER A 67 -3.68 -6.01 10.56
N SER A 68 -4.43 -5.02 11.07
CA SER A 68 -3.88 -4.01 12.00
C SER A 68 -2.64 -3.30 11.42
N ILE A 69 -2.56 -3.19 10.09
CA ILE A 69 -1.43 -2.61 9.35
C ILE A 69 -0.10 -3.33 9.64
N ASP A 70 -0.17 -4.65 9.81
CA ASP A 70 0.99 -5.53 9.93
C ASP A 70 1.41 -6.06 8.55
N THR A 71 2.65 -5.77 8.16
CA THR A 71 3.23 -6.21 6.90
C THR A 71 3.50 -7.71 6.82
N ASP A 72 3.55 -8.42 7.95
CA ASP A 72 3.82 -9.86 7.99
C ASP A 72 2.58 -10.74 8.16
N THR A 73 1.39 -10.13 8.31
CA THR A 73 0.13 -10.88 8.42
C THR A 73 -0.03 -11.88 7.28
N ALA A 74 -0.46 -13.09 7.63
CA ALA A 74 -0.90 -14.12 6.71
C ALA A 74 -2.08 -14.89 7.30
N THR A 75 -3.06 -15.25 6.47
CA THR A 75 -4.16 -16.14 6.89
C THR A 75 -3.69 -17.58 7.05
N ASP A 76 -4.47 -18.41 7.73
CA ASP A 76 -4.18 -19.85 7.79
C ASP A 76 -4.47 -20.47 6.40
N PRO A 77 -3.59 -21.31 5.83
CA PRO A 77 -3.89 -22.02 4.60
C PRO A 77 -5.14 -22.90 4.68
N ASP A 78 -5.59 -23.30 5.88
CA ASP A 78 -6.81 -24.10 6.05
C ASP A 78 -8.10 -23.24 6.02
N ASP A 79 -7.99 -21.90 6.04
CA ASP A 79 -9.14 -20.99 5.99
C ASP A 79 -9.83 -20.94 4.60
N ASP A 80 -9.09 -21.25 3.53
CA ASP A 80 -9.60 -21.27 2.15
C ASP A 80 -9.55 -22.70 1.57
N VAL A 81 -10.61 -23.11 0.89
CA VAL A 81 -10.80 -24.48 0.37
C VAL A 81 -9.70 -24.90 -0.60
N ASP A 82 -9.13 -23.96 -1.33
CA ASP A 82 -8.05 -24.24 -2.28
C ASP A 82 -6.63 -23.96 -1.72
N GLY A 83 -6.54 -23.68 -0.43
CA GLY A 83 -5.31 -23.38 0.28
C GLY A 83 -4.70 -22.03 -0.08
N THR A 84 -5.48 -21.09 -0.64
CA THR A 84 -5.02 -19.72 -0.92
C THR A 84 -4.68 -19.02 0.39
N VAL A 85 -3.52 -18.40 0.43
CA VAL A 85 -3.08 -17.59 1.58
C VAL A 85 -3.13 -16.12 1.18
N TYR A 86 -3.65 -15.29 2.09
CA TYR A 86 -3.71 -13.84 1.90
C TYR A 86 -2.66 -13.16 2.77
N HIS A 87 -1.92 -12.22 2.20
CA HIS A 87 -0.69 -11.69 2.80
C HIS A 87 -0.66 -10.17 2.98
N GLY A 88 0.05 -9.74 4.01
CA GLY A 88 0.43 -8.36 4.26
C GLY A 88 -0.73 -7.45 4.63
N VAL A 89 -0.50 -6.14 4.51
CA VAL A 89 -1.39 -5.09 5.04
C VAL A 89 -2.79 -5.17 4.45
N PHE A 90 -2.88 -5.52 3.17
CA PHE A 90 -4.12 -5.54 2.39
C PHE A 90 -4.61 -6.95 2.06
N LEU A 91 -4.13 -7.98 2.78
CA LEU A 91 -4.48 -9.39 2.56
C LEU A 91 -4.54 -9.77 1.08
N ILE A 92 -3.42 -9.62 0.40
CA ILE A 92 -3.28 -9.89 -1.03
C ILE A 92 -3.15 -11.40 -1.25
N SER A 93 -3.98 -11.95 -2.16
CA SER A 93 -3.99 -13.38 -2.50
C SER A 93 -2.68 -13.84 -3.18
N ASP A 94 -2.06 -14.88 -2.61
CA ASP A 94 -0.87 -15.55 -3.16
C ASP A 94 -1.16 -16.23 -4.50
N LYS A 95 -2.40 -16.69 -4.72
CA LYS A 95 -2.83 -17.39 -5.93
C LYS A 95 -2.86 -16.50 -7.18
N TRP A 96 -3.09 -15.19 -7.04
CA TRP A 96 -3.36 -14.29 -8.17
C TRP A 96 -2.36 -13.14 -8.33
N TRP A 97 -1.73 -12.72 -7.24
CA TRP A 97 -1.01 -11.44 -7.21
C TRP A 97 0.46 -11.58 -6.90
N CYS A 98 0.84 -12.42 -5.94
CA CYS A 98 2.23 -12.47 -5.48
C CYS A 98 2.92 -13.83 -5.57
N ASP A 99 2.25 -14.97 -5.78
CA ASP A 99 2.94 -16.26 -5.94
C ASP A 99 2.19 -17.22 -6.91
N ARG A 100 2.45 -18.53 -6.82
CA ARG A 100 1.78 -19.64 -7.53
C ARG A 100 1.65 -19.49 -9.05
N GLY A 101 2.66 -18.92 -9.71
CA GLY A 101 2.74 -18.85 -11.18
C GLY A 101 1.86 -17.77 -11.81
N LYS A 102 1.14 -16.98 -11.02
CA LYS A 102 0.41 -15.78 -11.44
C LYS A 102 0.85 -14.61 -10.55
N ALA A 103 2.01 -14.05 -10.83
CA ALA A 103 2.50 -12.87 -10.15
C ALA A 103 1.89 -11.61 -10.79
N GLY A 104 0.59 -11.35 -10.58
CA GLY A 104 -0.06 -10.12 -11.08
C GLY A 104 0.66 -8.84 -10.64
N CYS A 105 1.32 -8.87 -9.48
CA CYS A 105 2.17 -7.80 -8.98
C CYS A 105 3.62 -7.86 -9.49
N GLY A 106 4.07 -8.97 -10.06
CA GLY A 106 5.43 -9.17 -10.59
C GLY A 106 6.50 -9.39 -9.52
N VAL A 107 6.10 -9.74 -8.30
CA VAL A 107 6.98 -9.97 -7.14
C VAL A 107 6.46 -11.18 -6.35
N THR A 108 7.34 -11.84 -5.58
CA THR A 108 6.93 -12.92 -4.65
C THR A 108 6.16 -12.35 -3.46
N CYS A 109 5.38 -13.16 -2.74
CA CYS A 109 4.70 -12.67 -1.52
C CYS A 109 5.72 -12.25 -0.44
N ALA A 110 6.85 -12.96 -0.33
CA ALA A 110 7.95 -12.57 0.55
C ALA A 110 8.55 -11.19 0.18
N GLN A 111 8.70 -10.88 -1.12
CA GLN A 111 9.18 -9.57 -1.58
C GLN A 111 8.14 -8.46 -1.34
N MET A 112 6.86 -8.77 -1.55
CA MET A 112 5.75 -7.85 -1.33
C MET A 112 5.63 -7.44 0.15
N LYS A 113 5.79 -8.40 1.08
CA LYS A 113 5.72 -8.16 2.53
C LYS A 113 6.89 -7.37 3.11
N LYS A 114 8.01 -7.19 2.40
CA LYS A 114 9.22 -6.53 2.94
C LYS A 114 9.01 -5.09 3.39
N THR A 115 8.13 -4.35 2.73
CA THR A 115 7.92 -2.92 3.02
C THR A 115 6.46 -2.56 2.86
N LEU A 116 6.06 -1.48 3.53
CA LEU A 116 4.73 -0.90 3.37
C LEU A 116 4.50 -0.42 1.93
N GLU A 117 5.53 0.13 1.30
CA GLU A 117 5.50 0.61 -0.07
C GLU A 117 5.25 -0.52 -1.07
N SER A 118 5.90 -1.67 -0.89
CA SER A 118 5.67 -2.86 -1.72
C SER A 118 4.24 -3.39 -1.58
N ASN A 119 3.68 -3.37 -0.36
CA ASN A 119 2.28 -3.71 -0.12
C ASN A 119 1.33 -2.76 -0.88
N ILE A 120 1.55 -1.45 -0.77
CA ILE A 120 0.74 -0.42 -1.44
C ILE A 120 0.84 -0.56 -2.97
N ASP A 121 2.03 -0.78 -3.52
CA ASP A 121 2.22 -0.91 -4.98
C ASP A 121 1.44 -2.10 -5.55
N CYS A 122 1.41 -3.23 -4.83
CA CYS A 122 0.63 -4.38 -5.23
C CYS A 122 -0.88 -4.12 -5.08
N ALA A 123 -1.31 -3.56 -3.95
CA ALA A 123 -2.71 -3.22 -3.72
C ALA A 123 -3.28 -2.23 -4.75
N LYS A 124 -2.48 -1.27 -5.23
CA LYS A 124 -2.85 -0.37 -6.35
C LYS A 124 -3.17 -1.12 -7.64
N LYS A 125 -2.41 -2.18 -7.95
CA LYS A 125 -2.70 -3.04 -9.13
C LYS A 125 -4.03 -3.77 -8.95
N VAL A 126 -4.26 -4.34 -7.78
CA VAL A 126 -5.54 -4.99 -7.44
C VAL A 126 -6.70 -4.02 -7.56
N PHE A 127 -6.57 -2.82 -6.98
CA PHE A 127 -7.57 -1.75 -7.07
C PHE A 127 -7.88 -1.39 -8.52
N SER A 128 -6.84 -1.19 -9.34
CA SER A 128 -7.00 -0.84 -10.76
C SER A 128 -7.76 -1.92 -11.53
N GLU A 129 -7.34 -3.18 -11.41
CA GLU A 129 -7.99 -4.30 -12.13
C GLU A 129 -9.42 -4.52 -11.66
N THR A 130 -9.69 -4.44 -10.36
CA THR A 130 -11.06 -4.52 -9.83
C THR A 130 -11.90 -3.34 -10.28
N LYS A 131 -11.35 -2.12 -10.33
CA LYS A 131 -12.07 -0.94 -10.82
C LYS A 131 -12.50 -1.09 -12.27
N ARG A 132 -11.67 -1.70 -13.13
CA ARG A 132 -12.01 -1.98 -14.53
C ARG A 132 -13.24 -2.86 -14.69
N SER A 133 -13.46 -3.81 -13.78
CA SER A 133 -14.60 -4.76 -13.86
C SER A 133 -15.80 -4.36 -13.00
N LYS A 134 -15.59 -3.76 -11.83
CA LYS A 134 -16.64 -3.45 -10.83
C LYS A 134 -16.98 -1.96 -10.71
N LYS A 135 -16.31 -1.09 -11.48
CA LYS A 135 -16.40 0.39 -11.44
C LYS A 135 -15.94 1.04 -10.13
N ASN A 136 -15.72 0.26 -9.07
CA ASN A 136 -15.15 0.67 -7.80
C ASN A 136 -14.04 -0.32 -7.41
N GLY A 137 -12.80 0.17 -7.28
CA GLY A 137 -11.63 -0.66 -6.99
C GLY A 137 -11.60 -1.23 -5.57
N PHE A 138 -12.23 -0.56 -4.61
CA PHE A 138 -12.27 -1.02 -3.21
C PHE A 138 -13.09 -2.29 -3.02
N LYS A 139 -13.95 -2.64 -3.98
CA LYS A 139 -14.70 -3.91 -3.99
C LYS A 139 -13.83 -5.17 -4.11
N ALA A 140 -12.51 -5.01 -4.17
CA ALA A 140 -11.57 -6.13 -4.07
C ALA A 140 -11.47 -6.68 -2.65
N TRP A 141 -11.85 -5.88 -1.63
CA TRP A 141 -11.71 -6.23 -0.22
C TRP A 141 -13.08 -6.32 0.45
N GLY A 142 -13.32 -7.43 1.17
CA GLY A 142 -14.57 -7.63 1.91
C GLY A 142 -14.80 -6.60 3.02
N ALA A 143 -13.73 -6.05 3.60
CA ALA A 143 -13.80 -5.02 4.64
C ALA A 143 -14.31 -3.65 4.14
N TYR A 144 -14.44 -3.45 2.81
CA TYR A 144 -14.79 -2.14 2.26
C TYR A 144 -16.17 -1.63 2.71
N GLU A 145 -17.16 -2.51 2.87
CA GLU A 145 -18.50 -2.11 3.31
C GLU A 145 -18.50 -1.51 4.73
N ASP A 146 -17.54 -1.90 5.57
CA ASP A 146 -17.35 -1.31 6.89
C ASP A 146 -16.53 0.00 6.86
N CYS A 147 -16.03 0.39 5.68
CA CYS A 147 -15.11 1.52 5.47
C CYS A 147 -15.72 2.63 4.61
N LEU A 148 -17.05 2.72 4.58
CA LEU A 148 -17.78 3.76 3.85
C LEU A 148 -17.74 5.14 4.55
N GLU A 149 -17.51 5.17 5.87
CA GLU A 149 -17.34 6.39 6.68
C GLU A 149 -15.96 6.38 7.39
N PRO A 150 -14.84 6.47 6.64
CA PRO A 150 -13.51 6.18 7.16
C PRO A 150 -12.78 7.38 7.77
N GLU A 151 -13.39 8.57 7.86
CA GLU A 151 -12.73 9.83 8.19
C GLU A 151 -12.02 9.78 9.56
N SER A 152 -12.56 9.01 10.50
CA SER A 152 -11.99 8.82 11.82
C SER A 152 -10.59 8.17 11.78
N TYR A 153 -10.29 7.33 10.78
CA TYR A 153 -9.01 6.63 10.65
C TYR A 153 -7.84 7.56 10.37
N VAL A 154 -8.10 8.69 9.71
CA VAL A 154 -7.08 9.71 9.38
C VAL A 154 -7.12 10.93 10.29
N ARG A 155 -8.00 10.95 11.30
CA ARG A 155 -8.13 12.08 12.23
C ARG A 155 -6.81 12.39 12.94
N GLY A 156 -6.27 13.60 12.78
CA GLY A 156 -5.01 14.00 13.40
C GLY A 156 -3.74 13.50 12.70
N CYS A 157 -3.87 12.93 11.49
CA CYS A 157 -2.72 12.70 10.63
C CYS A 157 -2.37 14.00 9.88
N ALA A 158 -1.10 14.40 9.93
CA ALA A 158 -0.64 15.64 9.29
C ALA A 158 -0.65 15.53 7.76
N GLY A 159 -0.93 16.64 7.06
CA GLY A 159 -0.78 16.75 5.61
C GLY A 159 -1.79 15.96 4.79
N LEU A 160 -2.93 15.56 5.38
CA LEU A 160 -4.07 14.94 4.68
C LEU A 160 -5.29 15.86 4.58
N GLU A 161 -5.19 17.06 5.16
CA GLU A 161 -6.21 18.09 4.99
C GLU A 161 -6.31 18.42 3.50
N GLU A 162 -7.55 18.49 3.00
CA GLU A 162 -7.84 18.79 1.61
C GLU A 162 -7.17 20.11 1.26
N GLU A 163 -6.16 20.05 0.39
CA GLU A 163 -5.70 21.21 -0.34
C GLU A 163 -6.85 21.61 -1.26
N ASP A 164 -7.79 22.40 -0.73
CA ASP A 164 -8.67 23.27 -1.50
C ASP A 164 -7.78 24.30 -2.23
N GLU A 165 -6.99 23.83 -3.20
CA GLU A 165 -6.47 24.69 -4.23
C GLU A 165 -7.63 25.17 -5.09
N ASP A 166 -8.09 26.39 -4.77
CA ASP A 166 -8.41 27.45 -5.72
C ASP A 166 -9.78 28.14 -5.54
N ILE A 167 -9.97 28.82 -4.40
CA ILE A 167 -10.84 30.01 -4.33
C ILE A 167 -10.02 31.29 -4.01
N THR A 168 -8.79 31.15 -3.51
CA THR A 168 -8.00 32.31 -3.07
C THR A 168 -7.13 32.93 -4.18
N VAL A 169 -6.91 32.28 -5.33
CA VAL A 169 -6.14 32.86 -6.44
C VAL A 169 -6.94 33.94 -7.18
N TRP A 170 -8.25 33.77 -7.35
CA TRP A 170 -9.11 34.82 -7.92
C TRP A 170 -9.20 36.06 -7.02
N GLN A 171 -9.16 35.91 -5.70
CA GLN A 171 -9.17 37.06 -4.78
C GLN A 171 -7.84 37.82 -4.78
N ARG A 172 -6.71 37.15 -5.05
CA ARG A 172 -5.38 37.78 -5.08
C ARG A 172 -5.07 38.47 -6.42
N SER A 173 -5.80 38.13 -7.48
CA SER A 173 -5.58 38.64 -8.84
C SER A 173 -6.21 40.01 -9.12
N GLY A 174 -6.90 40.63 -8.16
CA GLY A 174 -7.39 42.01 -8.30
C GLY A 174 -8.35 42.23 -9.47
N PHE A 175 -9.03 41.19 -9.96
CA PHE A 175 -10.06 41.35 -10.97
C PHE A 175 -11.29 41.99 -10.32
N LYS A 176 -11.44 43.29 -10.51
CA LYS A 176 -12.69 44.02 -10.23
C LYS A 176 -13.77 43.48 -11.18
N GLY A 177 -14.36 42.34 -10.81
CA GLY A 177 -15.64 41.92 -11.36
C GLY A 177 -16.66 43.00 -11.02
N ALA A 178 -17.17 43.65 -12.06
CA ALA A 178 -18.13 44.73 -11.97
C ALA A 178 -19.34 44.28 -11.12
N GLY A 179 -19.73 45.15 -10.20
CA GLY A 179 -20.99 45.00 -9.50
C GLY A 179 -22.17 45.17 -10.45
N SER A 180 -23.15 44.30 -10.29
CA SER A 180 -24.58 44.57 -10.43
C SER A 180 -25.21 43.79 -9.28
N GLY A 181 -25.67 44.42 -8.19
CA GLY A 181 -27.07 44.88 -8.07
C GLY A 181 -28.03 43.78 -8.53
N SER A 182 -28.89 43.15 -7.73
CA SER A 182 -29.68 43.68 -6.62
C SER A 182 -30.31 42.52 -5.85
N ALA A 183 -30.43 42.62 -4.53
CA ALA A 183 -31.54 41.98 -3.80
C ALA A 183 -32.78 42.89 -3.95
N PRO A 184 -34.00 42.32 -3.93
CA PRO A 184 -34.82 42.47 -2.72
C PRO A 184 -35.75 41.28 -2.36
N SER A 185 -35.85 41.08 -1.04
CA SER A 185 -36.99 40.74 -0.17
C SER A 185 -38.31 40.12 -0.70
N ASP A 186 -38.72 39.06 0.01
CA ASP A 186 -40.04 38.70 0.57
C ASP A 186 -41.32 38.62 -0.31
N GLY A 187 -42.07 37.51 -0.14
CA GLY A 187 -43.55 37.54 -0.12
C GLY A 187 -44.34 36.49 -0.91
N ALA A 188 -45.01 35.59 -0.15
CA ALA A 188 -46.40 35.12 -0.28
C ALA A 188 -46.96 34.37 -1.53
N ALA A 189 -47.51 33.17 -1.23
CA ALA A 189 -48.88 32.69 -1.48
C ALA A 189 -49.42 32.33 -2.89
N ASP A 190 -50.09 31.17 -2.90
CA ASP A 190 -51.25 30.69 -3.69
C ASP A 190 -51.19 30.60 -5.23
N GLU A 191 -51.23 29.35 -5.75
CA GLU A 191 -52.39 28.75 -6.44
C GLU A 191 -52.24 27.22 -6.58
#